data_AF-A0A2X2VA84-F1
#
_entry.id   AF-A0A2X2VA84-F1
#
_cell.length_a   1.000
_cell.length_b   1.000
_cell.length_c   1.000
_cell.angle_alpha   90.00
_cell.angle_beta   90.00
_cell.angle_gamma   90.00
#
_symmetry.space_group_name_H-M   'P 1'
#
loop_
_entity.id
_entity.type
_entity.pdbx_description
1 polymer ?
#
loop_
_entity_poly.entity_id
_entity_poly.type
_entity_poly.pdbx_seq_one_letter_code
_entity_poly.pdbx_strand_id
1 'polypeptide(L)'
;MVRCKSAALPHWTLRQRIVRNDWSKVILRVMVDAAKEAGVMFNENLEVDELKIPADLSLFLERAISMGKSARLRRPTIGFTKQDIEIIAKTYIHCSANWNAVAVSKTGKPQGGASASETIGFVNRPDAGWLRTIYNMDGKQ
;
A
#
# COMPACT_ATOMS: atom_id res chain seq x y z
N MET A 1 9.60 -14.96 -19.32
CA MET A 1 9.75 -13.57 -19.82
C MET A 1 8.44 -13.18 -20.50
N VAL A 2 7.51 -12.53 -19.78
CA VAL A 2 6.20 -12.14 -20.34
C VAL A 2 6.37 -10.78 -21.01
N ARG A 3 6.26 -10.74 -22.34
CA ARG A 3 6.22 -9.49 -23.12
C ARG A 3 4.80 -8.94 -23.09
N CYS A 4 4.56 -7.87 -22.35
CA CYS A 4 3.36 -7.06 -22.52
C CYS A 4 3.40 -6.35 -23.88
N LYS A 5 2.51 -6.71 -24.80
CA LYS A 5 2.24 -5.90 -25.99
C LYS A 5 1.36 -4.72 -25.55
N SER A 6 1.93 -3.52 -25.55
CA SER A 6 1.17 -2.29 -25.30
C SER A 6 0.42 -1.92 -26.58
N ALA A 7 -0.91 -1.97 -26.56
CA ALA A 7 -1.75 -1.40 -27.61
C ALA A 7 -1.87 0.11 -27.38
N ALA A 8 -1.59 0.89 -28.42
CA ALA A 8 -1.53 2.35 -28.37
C ALA A 8 -2.94 2.97 -28.30
N LEU A 9 -3.37 3.29 -27.09
CA LEU A 9 -4.29 4.39 -26.77
C LEU A 9 -3.50 5.37 -25.87
N PRO A 10 -3.82 6.68 -25.83
CA PRO A 10 -3.17 7.61 -24.90
C PRO A 10 -3.62 7.27 -23.48
N HIS A 11 -2.99 6.25 -22.91
CA HIS A 11 -3.16 5.87 -21.52
C HIS A 11 -2.14 6.66 -20.70
N TRP A 12 -2.59 7.15 -19.55
CA TRP A 12 -1.72 7.85 -18.62
C TRP A 12 -0.75 6.81 -18.03
N THR A 13 0.51 6.84 -18.48
CA THR A 13 1.57 5.97 -17.97
C THR A 13 2.26 6.65 -16.78
N LEU A 14 2.18 6.06 -15.58
CA LEU A 14 3.16 6.37 -14.54
C LEU A 14 4.46 5.65 -14.91
N ARG A 15 5.46 6.39 -15.40
CA ARG A 15 6.77 5.82 -15.78
C ARG A 15 7.72 5.82 -14.57
N GLN A 16 8.43 4.70 -14.42
CA GLN A 16 9.62 4.46 -13.60
C GLN A 16 9.83 5.43 -12.42
N ARG A 17 9.23 5.09 -11.28
CA ARG A 17 9.57 5.68 -9.98
C ARG A 17 10.19 4.60 -9.10
N ILE A 18 11.29 4.92 -8.43
CA ILE A 18 11.82 4.05 -7.36
C ILE A 18 10.94 4.27 -6.14
N VAL A 19 10.22 3.22 -5.71
CA VAL A 19 9.40 3.24 -4.51
C VAL A 19 10.11 2.43 -3.42
N ARG A 20 10.32 3.05 -2.27
CA ARG A 20 10.89 2.39 -1.09
C ARG A 20 9.76 1.77 -0.27
N ASN A 21 10.00 0.58 0.29
CA ASN A 21 9.01 -0.14 1.11
C ASN A 21 9.01 0.27 2.59
N ASP A 22 9.85 1.23 3.00
CA ASP A 22 10.06 1.58 4.42
C ASP A 22 8.82 2.13 5.14
N TRP A 23 7.80 2.62 4.41
CA TRP A 23 6.54 3.01 5.03
C TRP A 23 5.83 1.86 5.74
N SER A 24 5.97 0.63 5.22
CA SER A 24 5.44 -0.57 5.90
C SER A 24 6.05 -0.76 7.30
N LYS A 25 7.32 -0.36 7.49
CA LYS A 25 8.02 -0.41 8.77
C LYS A 25 7.46 0.62 9.74
N VAL A 26 7.09 1.82 9.26
CA VAL A 26 6.39 2.83 10.07
C VAL A 26 5.07 2.27 10.60
N ILE A 27 4.26 1.70 9.71
CA ILE A 27 2.98 1.08 10.10
C ILE A 27 3.19 -0.08 11.07
N LEU A 28 4.21 -0.92 10.85
CA LEU A 28 4.58 -1.98 11.80
C LEU A 28 4.83 -1.44 13.21
N ARG A 29 5.56 -0.32 13.35
CA ARG A 29 5.81 0.28 14.67
C ARG A 29 4.55 0.81 15.33
N VAL A 30 3.62 1.38 14.56
CA VAL A 30 2.30 1.79 15.09
C VAL A 30 1.53 0.60 15.63
N MET A 31 1.57 -0.55 14.93
CA MET A 31 0.92 -1.79 15.39
C MET A 31 1.60 -2.39 16.62
N VAL A 32 2.93 -2.38 16.68
CA VAL A 32 3.69 -2.83 17.86
C VAL A 32 3.38 -1.95 19.07
N ASP A 33 3.33 -0.63 18.91
CA ASP A 33 2.95 0.31 19.98
C ASP A 33 1.53 0.03 20.48
N ALA A 34 0.57 -0.19 19.58
CA ALA A 34 -0.80 -0.58 19.94
C ALA A 34 -0.86 -1.91 20.72
N ALA A 35 -0.11 -2.91 20.27
CA ALA A 35 -0.09 -4.23 20.89
C ALA A 35 0.62 -4.22 22.26
N LYS A 36 1.71 -3.46 22.41
CA LYS A 36 2.38 -3.24 23.70
C LYS A 36 1.43 -2.57 24.70
N GLU A 37 0.67 -1.56 24.27
CA GLU A 37 -0.34 -0.91 25.13
C GLU A 37 -1.46 -1.89 25.55
N ALA A 38 -1.79 -2.87 24.71
CA ALA A 38 -2.72 -3.94 25.04
C ALA A 38 -2.12 -5.08 25.91
N GLY A 39 -0.85 -4.96 26.33
CA GLY A 39 -0.17 -5.93 27.20
C GLY A 39 0.62 -7.02 26.47
N VAL A 40 0.80 -6.93 25.15
CA VAL A 40 1.62 -7.89 24.40
C VAL A 40 3.11 -7.61 24.61
N MET A 41 3.85 -8.63 25.04
CA MET A 41 5.31 -8.57 25.18
C MET A 41 5.98 -8.89 23.84
N PHE A 42 6.79 -7.95 23.34
CA PHE A 42 7.65 -8.18 22.18
C PHE A 42 9.10 -8.31 22.62
N ASN A 43 9.82 -9.29 22.09
CA ASN A 43 11.28 -9.33 22.21
C ASN A 43 11.84 -8.16 21.40
N GLU A 44 12.51 -7.21 22.07
CA GLU A 44 12.83 -5.89 21.52
C GLU A 44 13.93 -5.87 20.45
N ASN A 45 14.22 -7.00 19.80
CA ASN A 45 15.23 -7.13 18.76
C ASN A 45 14.74 -6.54 17.43
N LEU A 46 14.47 -5.24 17.47
CA LEU A 46 14.11 -4.39 16.36
C LEU A 46 15.36 -3.75 15.71
N GLU A 47 16.54 -4.20 16.13
CA GLU A 47 17.86 -3.80 15.62
C GLU A 47 18.31 -4.58 14.38
N VAL A 48 17.49 -5.52 13.89
CA VAL A 48 17.71 -6.15 12.59
C VAL A 48 17.74 -5.06 11.53
N ASP A 49 18.78 -5.03 10.70
CA ASP A 49 18.99 -4.00 9.68
C ASP A 49 17.77 -3.80 8.76
N GLU A 50 17.03 -4.87 8.48
CA GLU A 50 15.81 -4.86 7.68
C GLU A 50 14.67 -4.05 8.32
N LEU A 51 14.61 -3.94 9.64
CA LEU A 51 13.57 -3.23 10.40
C LEU A 51 14.00 -1.83 10.84
N LYS A 52 15.21 -1.40 10.48
CA LYS A 52 15.69 -0.05 10.74
C LYS A 52 14.87 0.94 9.92
N ILE A 53 14.49 2.03 10.60
CA ILE A 53 13.73 3.13 10.02
C ILE A 53 14.73 4.15 9.49
N PRO A 54 14.66 4.52 8.20
CA PRO A 54 15.46 5.61 7.64
C PRO A 54 15.28 6.91 8.43
N ALA A 55 16.35 7.71 8.54
CA ALA A 55 16.33 8.96 9.31
C ALA A 55 15.27 9.95 8.81
N ASP A 56 14.98 9.97 7.50
CA ASP A 56 13.96 10.82 6.89
C ASP A 56 12.52 10.38 7.22
N LEU A 57 12.33 9.16 7.73
CA LEU A 57 11.04 8.66 8.23
C LEU A 57 10.84 8.81 9.73
N SER A 58 11.86 9.21 10.49
CA SER A 58 11.79 9.32 11.96
C SER A 58 10.66 10.25 12.44
N LEU A 59 10.57 11.46 11.88
CA LEU A 59 9.52 12.42 12.22
C LEU A 59 8.11 11.93 11.85
N PHE A 60 7.98 11.23 10.71
CA PHE A 60 6.71 10.66 10.29
C PHE A 60 6.30 9.49 11.19
N LEU A 61 7.26 8.70 11.67
CA LEU A 61 7.02 7.62 12.62
C LEU A 61 6.46 8.13 13.94
N GLU A 62 7.10 9.14 14.54
CA GLU A 62 6.64 9.72 15.81
C GLU A 62 5.21 10.26 15.69
N ARG A 63 4.92 10.98 14.59
CA ARG A 63 3.58 11.48 14.30
C ARG A 63 2.59 10.35 14.10
N ALA A 64 2.94 9.31 13.35
CA ALA A 64 2.06 8.17 13.10
C ALA A 64 1.73 7.40 14.40
N ILE A 65 2.70 7.23 15.30
CA ILE A 65 2.47 6.63 16.63
C ILE A 65 1.51 7.50 17.45
N SER A 66 1.74 8.81 17.50
CA SER A 66 0.86 9.75 18.21
C SER A 66 -0.57 9.74 17.68
N MET A 67 -0.73 9.71 16.35
CA MET A 67 -2.03 9.55 15.69
C MET A 67 -2.69 8.22 16.06
N GLY A 68 -1.94 7.12 16.05
CA GLY A 68 -2.44 5.80 16.46
C GLY A 68 -2.93 5.76 17.91
N LYS A 69 -2.18 6.35 18.84
CA LYS A 69 -2.59 6.50 20.26
C LYS A 69 -3.87 7.29 20.38
N SER A 70 -3.92 8.44 19.70
CA SER A 70 -5.08 9.32 19.75
C SER A 70 -6.33 8.65 19.17
N ALA A 71 -6.19 7.87 18.09
CA ALA A 71 -7.28 7.07 17.52
C ALA A 71 -7.84 6.04 18.51
N ARG A 72 -6.96 5.31 19.24
CA ARG A 72 -7.38 4.37 20.30
C ARG A 72 -8.10 5.07 21.45
N LEU A 73 -7.65 6.27 21.81
CA LEU A 73 -8.27 7.10 22.85
C LEU A 73 -9.48 7.91 22.36
N ARG A 74 -9.91 7.74 21.10
CA ARG A 74 -10.99 8.51 20.46
C ARG A 74 -10.80 10.03 20.56
N ARG A 75 -9.55 10.48 20.51
CA ARG A 75 -9.18 11.90 20.53
C ARG A 75 -9.02 12.42 19.11
N PRO A 76 -9.35 13.70 18.87
CA PRO A 76 -9.05 14.32 17.58
C PRO A 76 -7.53 14.32 17.35
N THR A 77 -7.13 14.04 16.11
CA THR A 77 -5.72 13.99 15.71
C THR A 77 -5.52 14.96 14.57
N ILE A 78 -4.48 15.79 14.64
CA ILE A 78 -4.02 16.51 13.45
C ILE A 78 -3.31 15.49 12.57
N GLY A 79 -3.86 15.23 11.39
CA GLY A 79 -3.26 14.33 10.42
C GLY A 79 -2.01 14.92 9.77
N PHE A 80 -1.41 14.16 8.86
CA PHE A 80 -0.31 14.66 8.03
C PHE A 80 -0.74 15.86 7.19
N THR A 81 0.16 16.84 7.06
CA THR A 81 -0.06 18.00 6.17
C THR A 81 -0.04 17.56 4.71
N LYS A 82 -0.49 18.42 3.79
CA LYS A 82 -0.42 18.12 2.35
C LYS A 82 1.02 17.88 1.90
N GLN A 83 1.95 18.68 2.40
CA GLN A 83 3.38 18.56 2.13
C GLN A 83 3.95 17.25 2.65
N ASP A 84 3.58 16.84 3.87
CA ASP A 84 3.95 15.53 4.43
C ASP A 84 3.45 14.40 3.52
N ILE A 85 2.18 14.45 3.11
CA ILE A 85 1.57 13.44 2.24
C ILE A 85 2.29 13.39 0.89
N GLU A 86 2.63 14.53 0.29
CA GLU A 86 3.38 14.58 -0.98
C GLU A 86 4.75 13.93 -0.86
N ILE A 87 5.49 14.21 0.22
CA ILE A 87 6.81 13.61 0.48
C ILE A 87 6.69 12.09 0.63
N ILE A 88 5.77 11.63 1.48
CA ILE A 88 5.54 10.20 1.72
C ILE A 88 5.07 9.53 0.42
N ALA A 89 4.10 10.13 -0.28
CA ALA A 89 3.50 9.60 -1.49
C ALA A 89 4.52 9.47 -2.62
N LYS A 90 5.44 10.43 -2.75
CA LYS A 90 6.47 10.46 -3.80
C LYS A 90 7.53 9.37 -3.63
N THR A 91 7.88 9.01 -2.40
CA THR A 91 9.03 8.11 -2.16
C THR A 91 8.60 6.73 -1.69
N TYR A 92 7.53 6.64 -0.90
CA TYR A 92 7.24 5.45 -0.10
C TYR A 92 5.89 4.78 -0.40
N ILE A 93 4.95 5.47 -1.06
CA ILE A 93 3.63 4.87 -1.37
C ILE A 93 3.62 4.26 -2.76
N HIS A 94 3.40 2.95 -2.83
CA HIS A 94 3.21 2.23 -4.09
C HIS A 94 1.81 2.48 -4.66
N CYS A 95 1.73 2.75 -5.97
CA CYS A 95 0.46 2.82 -6.68
C CYS A 95 -0.04 1.40 -6.99
N SER A 96 -0.83 0.83 -6.09
CA SER A 96 -1.36 -0.53 -6.24
C SER A 96 -2.37 -0.64 -7.37
N ALA A 97 -3.19 0.40 -7.60
CA ALA A 97 -4.21 0.39 -8.64
C ALA A 97 -3.65 0.83 -10.00
N ASN A 98 -3.86 0.01 -11.04
CA ASN A 98 -3.42 0.25 -12.41
C ASN A 98 -4.24 -0.54 -13.43
N TRP A 99 -4.21 -0.08 -14.68
CA TRP A 99 -4.89 -0.71 -15.82
C TRP A 99 -3.97 -1.66 -16.60
N ASN A 100 -2.97 -2.27 -15.96
CA ASN A 100 -2.12 -3.23 -16.65
C ASN A 100 -2.89 -4.53 -16.90
N ALA A 101 -2.96 -4.92 -18.17
CA ALA A 101 -3.54 -6.18 -18.59
C ALA A 101 -2.68 -7.37 -18.14
N VAL A 102 -3.34 -8.42 -17.66
CA VAL A 102 -2.75 -9.74 -17.39
C VAL A 102 -3.48 -10.77 -18.25
N ALA A 103 -2.73 -11.65 -18.90
CA ALA A 103 -3.31 -12.78 -19.63
C ALA A 103 -3.85 -13.82 -18.64
N VAL A 104 -5.12 -14.20 -18.80
CA VAL A 104 -5.81 -15.19 -17.96
C VAL A 104 -6.26 -16.36 -18.85
N SER A 105 -6.09 -17.60 -18.36
CA SER A 105 -6.55 -18.79 -19.08
C SER A 105 -8.08 -18.92 -19.06
N LYS A 106 -8.64 -19.78 -19.91
CA LYS A 106 -10.09 -20.11 -19.98
C LYS A 106 -10.71 -20.58 -18.65
N THR A 107 -9.90 -20.91 -17.64
CA THR A 107 -10.35 -21.35 -16.30
C THR A 107 -10.32 -20.23 -15.24
N GLY A 108 -10.04 -18.98 -15.63
CA GLY A 108 -9.97 -17.84 -14.71
C GLY A 108 -8.70 -17.80 -13.87
N LYS A 109 -7.79 -18.78 -14.01
CA LYS A 109 -6.49 -18.81 -13.34
C LYS A 109 -5.39 -18.21 -14.24
N PRO A 110 -4.44 -17.42 -13.70
CA PRO A 110 -3.25 -16.97 -14.44
C PRO A 110 -2.44 -18.20 -14.84
N GLN A 111 -2.19 -18.40 -16.14
CA GLN A 111 -1.44 -19.56 -16.64
C GLN A 111 -0.34 -19.04 -17.57
N GLY A 112 0.91 -19.38 -17.27
CA GLY A 112 2.10 -18.91 -17.99
C GLY A 112 2.41 -19.63 -19.30
N GLY A 113 1.40 -20.16 -20.01
CA GLY A 113 1.58 -20.95 -21.22
C GLY A 113 0.53 -20.62 -22.29
N ALA A 114 0.99 -20.41 -23.53
CA ALA A 114 0.19 -19.95 -24.66
C ALA A 114 -1.00 -20.89 -24.97
N SER A 115 -2.22 -20.36 -24.89
CA SER A 115 -3.45 -20.99 -25.38
C SER A 115 -4.20 -19.98 -26.25
N ALA A 116 -4.76 -20.43 -27.37
CA ALA A 116 -5.27 -19.61 -28.48
C ALA A 116 -6.51 -18.73 -28.19
N SER A 117 -6.91 -18.58 -26.93
CA SER A 117 -7.86 -17.52 -26.52
C SER A 117 -7.45 -16.98 -25.15
N GLU A 118 -6.67 -15.92 -25.15
CA GLU A 118 -6.30 -15.20 -23.93
C GLU A 118 -7.49 -14.35 -23.49
N THR A 119 -8.00 -14.59 -22.28
CA THR A 119 -8.91 -13.64 -21.63
C THR A 119 -8.06 -12.56 -20.99
N ILE A 120 -8.28 -11.29 -21.33
CA ILE A 120 -7.54 -10.17 -20.73
C ILE A 120 -8.21 -9.77 -19.42
N GLY A 121 -7.46 -9.83 -18.32
CA GLY A 121 -7.91 -9.39 -17.00
C GLY A 121 -7.17 -8.15 -16.51
N PHE A 122 -7.85 -7.28 -15.76
CA PHE A 122 -7.26 -6.12 -15.08
C PHE A 122 -7.38 -6.30 -13.56
N VAL A 123 -6.48 -7.11 -12.99
CA VAL A 123 -6.56 -7.54 -11.58
C VAL A 123 -6.43 -6.37 -10.61
N ASN A 124 -5.65 -5.35 -10.98
CA ASN A 124 -5.40 -4.17 -10.16
C ASN A 124 -6.23 -2.96 -10.61
N ARG A 125 -7.33 -3.14 -11.35
CA ARG A 125 -8.12 -2.01 -11.83
C ARG A 125 -8.58 -1.14 -10.64
N PRO A 126 -8.50 0.19 -10.73
CA PRO A 126 -9.07 1.06 -9.71
C PRO A 126 -10.60 0.91 -9.65
N ASP A 127 -11.15 1.13 -8.45
CA ASP A 127 -12.59 1.28 -8.25
C ASP A 127 -13.10 2.58 -8.91
N ALA A 128 -14.42 2.68 -9.06
CA ALA A 128 -15.06 3.84 -9.65
C ALA A 128 -14.65 5.14 -8.93
N GLY A 129 -14.31 6.17 -9.71
CA GLY A 129 -13.86 7.45 -9.17
C GLY A 129 -12.51 7.41 -8.43
N TRP A 130 -11.74 6.31 -8.55
CA TRP A 130 -10.51 6.10 -7.77
C TRP A 130 -10.73 6.12 -6.24
N LEU A 131 -11.94 5.77 -5.81
CA LEU A 131 -12.33 5.69 -4.42
C LEU A 131 -12.50 4.23 -4.02
N ARG A 132 -11.78 3.80 -2.99
CA ARG A 132 -11.93 2.44 -2.47
C ARG A 132 -13.33 2.26 -1.90
N THR A 133 -14.02 1.22 -2.32
CA THR A 133 -15.29 0.83 -1.69
C THR A 133 -15.06 0.44 -0.22
N ILE A 134 -15.77 1.08 0.71
CA ILE A 134 -15.69 0.80 2.15
C ILE A 134 -16.98 0.10 2.55
N TYR A 135 -16.86 -1.02 3.25
CA TYR A 135 -18.01 -1.71 3.84
C TYR A 135 -17.94 -1.56 5.36
N ASN A 136 -19.07 -1.26 5.97
CA ASN A 136 -19.22 -1.26 7.42
C ASN A 136 -19.24 -2.70 7.98
N MET A 137 -19.39 -2.83 9.30
CA MET A 137 -19.42 -4.13 9.98
C MET A 137 -20.61 -5.02 9.55
N ASP A 138 -21.66 -4.43 8.98
CA ASP A 138 -22.83 -5.14 8.46
C ASP A 138 -22.69 -5.53 6.98
N GLY A 139 -21.53 -5.27 6.38
CA GLY A 139 -21.29 -5.49 4.94
C GLY A 139 -22.04 -4.52 4.04
N LYS A 140 -22.55 -3.41 4.58
CA LYS A 140 -23.19 -2.33 3.81
C LYS A 140 -22.14 -1.29 3.44
N GLN A 141 -22.24 -0.78 2.23
CA GLN A 141 -21.43 0.35 1.76
C GLN A 141 -21.85 1.66 2.42
#